data_AF-A0A1D2M6Y2-F1
#
_entry.id   AF-A0A1D2M6Y2-F1
#
_cell.length_a   1.000
_cell.length_b   1.000
_cell.length_c   1.000
_cell.angle_alpha   90.00
_cell.angle_beta   90.00
_cell.angle_gamma   90.00
#
_symmetry.space_group_name_H-M   'P 1'
#
loop_
_entity.id
_entity.type
_entity.pdbx_description
1 polymer ?
#
loop_
_entity_poly.entity_id
_entity_poly.type
_entity_poly.pdbx_seq_one_letter_code
_entity_poly.pdbx_strand_id
1 'polypeptide(L)'
;MEKLTLLTLSSLRPEKHGNITWTTLFDEDDLPWVDYFFVDVRNLLVQSVKVPEKIPLPELKWSWDLEFCIIYCYLYSFRLTSANTTMTGQQQTTSVNEVTPTTFKNTFRAPSFVWDSPEFKFEFSDGYETYTYKDVRLSINNLRLDTTFDYEYVPGLGIQISNLDIVFRLLSLRIVVRDIKESYGEVIIEFPPLITDWTVPLLSGWVANKREYEDSLEFRINCVLSQSQVDPERCEAGLVTEKYNKMNVVQLFETIVLGSLER
;
A
#
# COMPACT_ATOMS: atom_id res chain seq x y z
N MET A 1 -4.15 -8.52 5.48
CA MET A 1 -2.93 -9.24 5.91
C MET A 1 -3.08 -10.75 5.73
N GLU A 2 -4.11 -11.39 6.28
CA GLU A 2 -4.36 -12.84 6.12
C GLU A 2 -4.43 -13.31 4.66
N LYS A 3 -5.07 -12.56 3.77
CA LYS A 3 -5.16 -12.88 2.33
C LYS A 3 -3.80 -12.87 1.62
N LEU A 4 -2.93 -11.91 1.95
CA LEU A 4 -1.58 -11.82 1.37
C LEU A 4 -0.71 -12.98 1.88
N THR A 5 -0.80 -13.30 3.18
CA THR A 5 -0.13 -14.48 3.76
C THR A 5 -0.59 -15.77 3.08
N LEU A 6 -1.89 -15.95 2.83
CA LEU A 6 -2.41 -17.11 2.10
C LEU A 6 -1.90 -17.18 0.65
N LEU A 7 -1.81 -16.05 -0.05
CA LEU A 7 -1.28 -15.99 -1.41
C LEU A 7 0.22 -16.33 -1.46
N THR A 8 1.00 -15.82 -0.50
CA THR A 8 2.43 -16.15 -0.35
C THR A 8 2.61 -17.65 -0.03
N LEU A 9 1.79 -18.21 0.87
CA LEU A 9 1.86 -19.63 1.22
C LEU A 9 1.44 -20.54 0.05
N SER A 10 0.44 -20.13 -0.74
CA SER A 10 -0.01 -20.87 -1.93
C SER A 10 1.02 -20.84 -3.07
N SER A 11 1.69 -19.71 -3.30
CA SER A 11 2.74 -19.60 -4.33
C SER A 11 4.04 -20.34 -3.96
N LEU A 12 4.35 -20.46 -2.66
CA LEU A 12 5.51 -21.20 -2.19
C LEU A 12 5.29 -22.72 -2.15
N ARG A 13 4.06 -23.19 -1.90
CA ARG A 13 3.73 -24.64 -1.80
C ARG A 13 2.34 -24.96 -2.40
N PRO A 14 2.17 -24.90 -3.74
CA PRO A 14 0.87 -24.99 -4.41
C PRO A 14 0.17 -26.35 -4.27
N GLU A 15 0.92 -27.44 -4.14
CA GLU A 15 0.36 -28.79 -3.90
C GLU A 15 -0.29 -28.97 -2.52
N LYS A 16 0.05 -28.13 -1.52
CA LYS A 16 -0.45 -28.26 -0.15
C LYS A 16 -1.62 -27.32 0.15
N HIS A 17 -1.64 -26.15 -0.47
CA HIS A 17 -2.60 -25.07 -0.17
C HIS A 17 -3.61 -24.83 -1.30
N GLY A 18 -3.57 -25.64 -2.35
CA GLY A 18 -4.30 -25.37 -3.59
C GLY A 18 -3.64 -24.23 -4.37
N ASN A 19 -3.96 -24.13 -5.65
CA ASN A 19 -3.48 -23.06 -6.51
C ASN A 19 -4.37 -21.82 -6.31
N ILE A 20 -4.24 -21.20 -5.13
CA ILE A 20 -4.96 -19.98 -4.78
C ILE A 20 -4.29 -18.84 -5.53
N THR A 21 -4.96 -18.38 -6.58
CA THR A 21 -4.50 -17.27 -7.41
C THR A 21 -4.94 -15.94 -6.79
N TRP A 22 -4.34 -14.86 -7.28
CA TRP A 22 -4.72 -13.50 -6.91
C TRP A 22 -6.23 -13.26 -7.06
N THR A 23 -6.79 -13.71 -8.17
CA THR A 23 -8.24 -13.63 -8.50
C THR A 23 -9.13 -14.50 -7.61
N THR A 24 -8.59 -15.43 -6.81
CA THR A 24 -9.39 -16.24 -5.88
C THR A 24 -9.51 -15.62 -4.49
N LEU A 25 -8.63 -14.69 -4.13
CA LEU A 25 -8.58 -14.08 -2.79
C LEU A 25 -9.10 -12.64 -2.75
N PHE A 26 -9.12 -11.98 -3.90
CA PHE A 26 -9.51 -10.59 -4.07
C PHE A 26 -10.64 -10.56 -5.09
N ASP A 27 -11.71 -9.79 -4.82
CA ASP A 27 -12.79 -9.59 -5.80
C ASP A 27 -12.19 -9.01 -7.08
N GLU A 28 -12.84 -9.20 -8.24
CA GLU A 28 -12.37 -8.67 -9.53
C GLU A 28 -12.17 -7.13 -9.49
N ASP A 29 -12.86 -6.44 -8.58
CA ASP A 29 -12.70 -5.01 -8.31
C ASP A 29 -11.54 -4.67 -7.36
N ASP A 30 -11.07 -5.61 -6.54
CA ASP A 30 -9.94 -5.39 -5.65
C ASP A 30 -8.64 -5.49 -6.49
N LEU A 31 -7.97 -4.35 -6.72
CA LEU A 31 -6.59 -4.30 -7.20
C LEU A 31 -5.62 -3.97 -6.04
N PRO A 32 -5.41 -4.87 -5.05
CA PRO A 32 -4.72 -4.54 -3.80
C PRO A 32 -3.29 -4.05 -3.97
N TRP A 33 -2.60 -4.52 -5.02
CA TRP A 33 -1.27 -4.00 -5.33
C TRP A 33 -1.35 -2.53 -5.75
N VAL A 34 -2.30 -2.20 -6.63
CA VAL A 34 -2.55 -0.82 -7.06
C VAL A 34 -2.93 0.00 -5.82
N ASP A 35 -3.90 -0.43 -5.02
CA ASP A 35 -4.26 0.29 -3.78
C ASP A 35 -3.07 0.49 -2.82
N TYR A 36 -2.26 -0.55 -2.58
CA TYR A 36 -1.08 -0.43 -1.73
C TYR A 36 -0.10 0.64 -2.23
N PHE A 37 0.19 0.68 -3.53
CA PHE A 37 1.16 1.64 -4.07
C PHE A 37 0.59 3.05 -4.29
N PHE A 38 -0.71 3.18 -4.56
CA PHE A 38 -1.32 4.47 -4.90
C PHE A 38 -1.98 5.15 -3.71
N VAL A 39 -2.53 4.37 -2.78
CA VAL A 39 -3.17 4.88 -1.56
C VAL A 39 -2.19 4.80 -0.39
N ASP A 40 -1.67 3.60 -0.07
CA ASP A 40 -0.91 3.43 1.18
C ASP A 40 0.45 4.12 1.13
N VAL A 41 1.20 4.02 0.04
CA VAL A 41 2.49 4.73 -0.11
C VAL A 41 2.28 6.24 -0.13
N ARG A 42 1.26 6.75 -0.83
CA ARG A 42 0.94 8.19 -0.81
C ARG A 42 0.58 8.65 0.60
N ASN A 43 -0.24 7.90 1.32
CA ASN A 43 -0.62 8.19 2.70
C ASN A 43 0.58 8.17 3.64
N LEU A 44 1.43 7.15 3.54
CA LEU A 44 2.69 7.08 4.28
C LEU A 44 3.51 8.35 4.05
N LEU A 45 3.70 8.75 2.78
CA LEU A 45 4.49 9.92 2.43
C LEU A 45 3.87 11.21 2.97
N VAL A 46 2.57 11.43 2.82
CA VAL A 46 1.85 12.60 3.35
C VAL A 46 1.97 12.69 4.87
N GLN A 47 1.75 11.58 5.59
CA GLN A 47 1.85 11.58 7.05
C GLN A 47 3.31 11.72 7.52
N SER A 48 4.27 11.19 6.75
CA SER A 48 5.69 11.28 7.08
C SER A 48 6.23 12.71 7.04
N VAL A 49 5.64 13.64 6.25
CA VAL A 49 6.06 15.06 6.20
C VAL A 49 6.04 15.72 7.59
N LYS A 50 5.13 15.28 8.47
CA LYS A 50 4.98 15.80 9.83
C LYS A 50 6.10 15.34 10.77
N VAL A 51 6.90 14.35 10.36
CA VAL A 51 8.01 13.80 11.13
C VAL A 51 9.31 14.45 10.67
N PRO A 52 10.09 15.09 11.56
CA PRO A 52 11.38 15.67 11.19
C PRO A 52 12.35 14.60 10.67
N GLU A 53 13.23 15.02 9.76
CA GLU A 53 14.20 14.10 9.15
C GLU A 53 15.16 13.48 10.17
N LYS A 54 15.55 12.22 9.92
CA LYS A 54 16.55 11.47 10.70
C LYS A 54 16.23 11.33 12.19
N ILE A 55 14.99 11.57 12.60
CA ILE A 55 14.54 11.21 13.95
C ILE A 55 14.26 9.70 13.98
N PRO A 56 14.71 8.98 15.04
CA PRO A 56 14.33 7.59 15.25
C PRO A 56 12.81 7.43 15.28
N LEU A 57 12.30 6.55 14.42
CA LEU A 57 10.89 6.20 14.42
C LEU A 57 10.55 5.20 15.53
N PRO A 58 9.27 5.12 15.93
CA PRO A 58 8.80 4.06 16.81
C PRO A 58 9.22 2.68 16.31
N GLU A 59 9.78 1.89 17.21
CA GLU A 59 10.25 0.54 16.95
C GLU A 59 9.06 -0.41 16.90
N LEU A 60 9.04 -1.27 15.88
CA LEU A 60 8.02 -2.28 15.74
C LEU A 60 8.60 -3.58 16.28
N LYS A 61 7.89 -4.21 17.21
CA LYS A 61 8.14 -5.61 17.60
C LYS A 61 6.85 -6.38 17.46
N TRP A 62 6.84 -7.30 16.51
CA TRP A 62 5.70 -8.13 16.21
C TRP A 62 6.16 -9.58 16.07
N SER A 63 5.36 -10.49 16.59
CA SER A 63 5.56 -11.92 16.42
C SER A 63 4.22 -12.60 16.27
N TRP A 64 4.16 -13.59 15.38
CA TRP A 64 3.00 -14.43 15.20
C TRP A 64 3.46 -15.86 14.97
N ASP A 65 2.89 -16.77 15.75
CA ASP A 65 3.16 -18.19 15.67
C ASP A 65 1.87 -18.91 15.27
N LEU A 66 1.98 -19.81 14.30
CA LEU A 66 0.89 -20.67 13.84
C LEU A 66 1.31 -22.12 13.97
N GLU A 67 0.57 -22.86 14.80
CA GLU A 67 0.69 -24.31 14.87
C GLU A 67 -0.36 -24.96 13.98
N PHE A 68 0.07 -25.88 13.13
CA PHE A 68 -0.81 -26.60 12.22
C PHE A 68 -0.52 -28.11 12.27
N CYS A 69 -1.54 -28.90 12.63
CA CYS A 69 -1.43 -30.35 12.79
C CYS A 69 -2.42 -31.07 11.86
N ILE A 70 -1.94 -32.01 11.04
CA ILE A 70 -2.81 -32.97 10.30
C ILE A 70 -2.45 -34.42 10.67
N ILE A 71 -1.19 -34.81 10.48
CA ILE A 71 -0.62 -36.10 10.93
C ILE A 71 0.63 -35.84 11.78
N TYR A 72 1.40 -34.82 11.42
CA TYR A 72 2.45 -34.19 12.21
C TYR A 72 2.11 -32.73 12.44
N CYS A 73 2.59 -32.16 13.55
CA CYS A 73 2.47 -30.74 13.85
C CYS A 73 3.66 -29.97 13.27
N TYR A 74 3.37 -28.86 12.61
CA TYR A 74 4.36 -27.90 12.14
C TYR A 74 4.11 -26.57 12.84
N LEU A 75 5.18 -25.93 13.30
CA LEU A 75 5.14 -24.60 13.89
C LEU A 75 5.75 -23.62 12.89
N TYR A 76 4.93 -22.68 12.41
CA TYR A 76 5.40 -21.55 11.63
C TYR A 76 5.54 -20.35 12.57
N SER A 77 6.70 -19.70 12.57
CA SER A 77 6.91 -18.48 13.35
C SER A 77 7.32 -17.33 12.44
N PHE A 78 6.66 -16.19 12.60
CA PHE A 78 6.99 -14.94 11.95
C PHE A 78 7.38 -13.95 13.02
N ARG A 79 8.54 -13.33 12.89
CA ARG A 79 9.00 -12.29 13.82
C ARG A 79 9.49 -11.12 13.02
N LEU A 80 9.08 -9.92 13.41
CA LEU A 80 9.52 -8.68 12.83
C LEU A 80 9.95 -7.76 13.97
N THR A 81 11.19 -7.32 13.92
CA THR A 81 11.68 -6.23 14.75
C THR A 81 12.24 -5.12 13.86
N SER A 82 11.97 -3.87 14.21
CA SER A 82 12.67 -2.72 13.65
C SER A 82 13.27 -1.91 14.78
N ALA A 83 14.50 -1.48 14.60
CA ALA A 83 15.20 -0.58 15.51
C ALA A 83 16.03 0.41 14.68
N ASN A 84 16.38 1.55 15.29
CA ASN A 84 17.16 2.61 14.64
C ASN A 84 16.61 3.04 13.26
N THR A 85 15.29 2.97 13.11
CA THR A 85 14.62 3.27 11.83
C THR A 85 14.54 4.77 11.63
N THR A 86 14.86 5.25 10.43
CA THR A 86 14.81 6.67 10.08
C THR A 86 14.16 6.89 8.73
N MET A 87 13.69 8.13 8.51
CA MET A 87 13.24 8.61 7.21
C MET A 87 14.01 9.87 6.80
N THR A 88 14.27 10.00 5.50
CA THR A 88 14.87 11.19 4.90
C THR A 88 14.17 11.55 3.59
N GLY A 89 14.17 12.84 3.23
CA GLY A 89 13.57 13.35 2.00
C GLY A 89 12.06 13.58 2.09
N GLN A 90 11.39 13.10 3.13
CA GLN A 90 9.94 13.23 3.28
C GLN A 90 9.47 14.68 3.34
N GLN A 91 10.26 15.60 3.89
CA GLN A 91 9.90 17.03 3.99
C GLN A 91 9.80 17.73 2.63
N GLN A 92 10.34 17.12 1.58
CA GLN A 92 10.24 17.63 0.20
C GLN A 92 8.96 17.14 -0.50
N THR A 93 8.16 16.30 0.18
CA THR A 93 6.88 15.84 -0.35
C THR A 93 5.88 16.98 -0.35
N THR A 94 5.25 17.23 -1.49
CA THR A 94 4.25 18.30 -1.67
C THR A 94 2.96 17.71 -2.22
N SER A 95 1.83 18.24 -1.77
CA SER A 95 0.51 17.98 -2.34
C SER A 95 -0.17 19.32 -2.59
N VAL A 96 -0.34 19.69 -3.87
CA VAL A 96 -0.91 20.97 -4.28
C VAL A 96 -2.26 20.73 -4.92
N ASN A 97 -3.24 21.52 -4.51
CA ASN A 97 -4.61 21.39 -4.96
C ASN A 97 -5.05 22.64 -5.72
N GLU A 98 -5.75 22.40 -6.83
CA GLU A 98 -6.38 23.43 -7.67
C GLU A 98 -7.86 23.05 -7.77
N VAL A 99 -8.74 23.89 -7.24
CA VAL A 99 -10.19 23.66 -7.22
C VAL A 99 -10.86 24.78 -7.99
N THR A 100 -11.68 24.42 -8.97
CA THR A 100 -12.57 25.34 -9.70
C THR A 100 -14.02 24.94 -9.43
N PRO A 101 -15.04 25.74 -9.81
CA PRO A 101 -16.44 25.42 -9.48
C PRO A 101 -16.94 24.05 -9.95
N THR A 102 -16.31 23.48 -10.99
CA THR A 102 -16.73 22.20 -11.59
C THR A 102 -15.60 21.19 -11.71
N THR A 103 -14.38 21.52 -11.30
CA THR A 103 -13.22 20.64 -11.51
C THR A 103 -12.27 20.65 -10.32
N PHE A 104 -11.61 19.52 -10.12
CA PHE A 104 -10.59 19.33 -9.11
C PHE A 104 -9.30 18.82 -9.77
N LYS A 105 -8.16 19.31 -9.28
CA LYS A 105 -6.85 18.81 -9.64
C LYS A 105 -5.95 18.76 -8.41
N ASN A 106 -5.27 17.62 -8.21
CA ASN A 106 -4.19 17.46 -7.26
C ASN A 106 -2.89 17.12 -7.98
N THR A 107 -1.79 17.76 -7.56
CA THR A 107 -0.43 17.40 -7.95
C THR A 107 0.34 17.01 -6.70
N PHE A 108 0.54 15.71 -6.52
CA PHE A 108 1.38 15.15 -5.46
C PHE A 108 2.77 14.84 -6.00
N ARG A 109 3.81 15.21 -5.25
CA ARG A 109 5.21 14.95 -5.59
C ARG A 109 5.98 14.52 -4.36
N ALA A 110 6.78 13.46 -4.49
CA ALA A 110 7.82 13.07 -3.55
C ALA A 110 9.15 12.94 -4.33
N PRO A 111 10.00 13.99 -4.33
CA PRO A 111 11.23 14.03 -5.12
C PRO A 111 12.22 12.93 -4.73
N SER A 112 12.38 12.70 -3.43
CA SER A 112 13.15 11.59 -2.89
C SER A 112 12.61 11.25 -1.50
N PHE A 113 12.46 9.97 -1.23
CA PHE A 113 12.10 9.46 0.08
C PHE A 113 12.92 8.20 0.34
N VAL A 114 13.53 8.12 1.51
CA VAL A 114 14.26 6.93 1.95
C VAL A 114 13.77 6.57 3.34
N TRP A 115 13.32 5.33 3.47
CA TRP A 115 13.08 4.67 4.75
C TRP A 115 14.24 3.70 4.97
N ASP A 116 14.96 3.87 6.07
CA ASP A 116 16.19 3.12 6.36
C ASP A 116 16.07 2.50 7.75
N SER A 117 16.18 1.18 7.83
CA SER A 117 16.04 0.42 9.07
C SER A 117 17.19 -0.59 9.17
N PRO A 118 18.37 -0.14 9.65
CA PRO A 118 19.59 -0.95 9.66
C PRO A 118 19.50 -2.15 10.60
N GLU A 119 18.73 -2.01 11.69
CA GLU A 119 18.47 -3.10 12.64
C GLU A 119 17.11 -3.77 12.40
N PHE A 120 16.52 -3.55 11.22
CA PHE A 120 15.40 -4.36 10.79
C PHE A 120 15.80 -5.83 10.84
N LYS A 121 14.89 -6.67 11.32
CA LYS A 121 15.02 -8.11 11.29
C LYS A 121 13.64 -8.73 11.10
N PHE A 122 13.46 -9.38 9.97
CA PHE A 122 12.32 -10.24 9.71
C PHE A 122 12.80 -11.69 9.70
N GLU A 123 12.19 -12.52 10.53
CA GLU A 123 12.44 -13.95 10.61
C GLU A 123 11.17 -14.72 10.26
N PHE A 124 11.33 -15.68 9.37
CA PHE A 124 10.33 -16.69 9.08
C PHE A 124 10.95 -18.05 9.39
N SER A 125 10.29 -18.85 10.23
CA SER A 125 10.66 -20.25 10.44
C SER A 125 9.47 -21.15 10.15
N ASP A 126 9.74 -22.33 9.61
CA ASP A 126 8.76 -23.40 9.43
C ASP A 126 8.98 -24.59 10.39
N GLY A 127 9.80 -24.40 11.42
CA GLY A 127 10.16 -25.41 12.41
C GLY A 127 11.39 -26.25 12.06
N TYR A 128 11.88 -26.15 10.82
CA TYR A 128 13.11 -26.82 10.36
C TYR A 128 14.12 -25.80 9.84
N GLU A 129 13.64 -24.87 9.02
CA GLU A 129 14.42 -23.81 8.41
C GLU A 129 14.07 -22.48 9.09
N THR A 130 15.02 -21.54 9.09
CA THR A 130 14.73 -20.15 9.44
C THR A 130 15.37 -19.23 8.42
N TYR A 131 14.55 -18.40 7.77
CA TYR A 131 14.97 -17.34 6.88
C TYR A 131 15.00 -16.04 7.67
N THR A 132 16.13 -15.36 7.65
CA THR A 132 16.34 -14.07 8.32
C THR A 132 16.70 -13.02 7.29
N TYR A 133 15.98 -11.90 7.31
CA TYR A 133 16.17 -10.74 6.46
C TYR A 133 16.47 -9.53 7.34
N LYS A 134 17.62 -8.89 7.17
CA LYS A 134 18.00 -7.72 7.97
C LYS A 134 18.49 -6.56 7.12
N ASP A 135 18.54 -5.40 7.77
CA ASP A 135 19.02 -4.15 7.19
C ASP A 135 18.26 -3.83 5.90
N VAL A 136 17.03 -3.33 6.11
CA VAL A 136 16.11 -3.03 5.03
C VAL A 136 16.11 -1.53 4.76
N ARG A 137 16.29 -1.21 3.48
CA ARG A 137 16.19 0.15 2.97
C ARG A 137 15.22 0.19 1.81
N LEU A 138 14.22 1.06 1.92
CA LEU A 138 13.30 1.40 0.84
C LEU A 138 13.62 2.81 0.33
N SER A 139 13.61 2.99 -0.99
CA SER A 139 13.87 4.30 -1.61
C SER A 139 12.91 4.55 -2.76
N ILE A 140 12.21 5.69 -2.69
CA ILE A 140 11.33 6.20 -3.73
C ILE A 140 11.98 7.46 -4.30
N ASN A 141 12.12 7.54 -5.62
CA ASN A 141 12.64 8.72 -6.28
C ASN A 141 11.71 9.21 -7.38
N ASN A 142 11.51 10.54 -7.39
CA ASN A 142 10.73 11.28 -8.36
C ASN A 142 9.34 10.67 -8.57
N LEU A 143 8.65 10.39 -7.47
CA LEU A 143 7.24 10.00 -7.50
C LEU A 143 6.40 11.25 -7.76
N ARG A 144 5.53 11.18 -8.78
CA ARG A 144 4.52 12.18 -9.09
C ARG A 144 3.20 11.51 -9.41
N LEU A 145 2.14 12.01 -8.78
CA LEU A 145 0.76 11.62 -9.01
C LEU A 145 0.00 12.90 -9.33
N ASP A 146 -0.51 12.99 -10.56
CA ASP A 146 -1.45 14.05 -10.93
C ASP A 146 -2.84 13.41 -10.99
N THR A 147 -3.80 13.91 -10.20
CA THR A 147 -5.19 13.43 -10.18
C THR A 147 -6.11 14.55 -10.62
N THR A 148 -7.03 14.30 -11.53
CA THR A 148 -8.05 15.25 -11.99
C THR A 148 -9.41 14.60 -12.06
N PHE A 149 -10.46 15.36 -11.75
CA PHE A 149 -11.85 14.95 -11.99
C PHE A 149 -12.74 16.18 -12.11
N ASP A 150 -13.88 16.01 -12.77
CA ASP A 150 -14.98 16.97 -12.75
C ASP A 150 -15.92 16.65 -11.60
N TYR A 151 -16.62 17.66 -11.08
CA TYR A 151 -17.67 17.44 -10.09
C TYR A 151 -18.85 18.38 -10.28
N GLU A 152 -20.03 17.89 -9.92
CA GLU A 152 -21.27 18.67 -9.94
C GLU A 152 -22.20 18.29 -8.78
N TYR A 153 -23.13 19.17 -8.46
CA TYR A 153 -24.18 18.85 -7.49
C TYR A 153 -25.38 18.22 -8.20
N VAL A 154 -25.70 16.99 -7.82
CA VAL A 154 -26.86 16.25 -8.31
C VAL A 154 -27.95 16.24 -7.25
N PRO A 155 -29.16 16.77 -7.54
CA PRO A 155 -30.27 16.76 -6.60
C PRO A 155 -30.59 15.33 -6.12
N GLY A 156 -30.65 15.15 -4.80
CA GLY A 156 -30.93 13.86 -4.18
C GLY A 156 -29.69 12.99 -3.94
N LEU A 157 -28.56 13.24 -4.62
CA LEU A 157 -27.32 12.46 -4.45
C LEU A 157 -26.17 13.28 -3.84
N GLY A 158 -26.23 14.61 -3.91
CA GLY A 158 -25.15 15.49 -3.44
C GLY A 158 -24.08 15.72 -4.50
N ILE A 159 -22.83 15.97 -4.07
CA ILE A 159 -21.70 16.14 -5.00
C ILE A 159 -21.40 14.80 -5.65
N GLN A 160 -21.30 14.77 -6.96
CA GLN A 160 -20.87 13.61 -7.74
C GLN A 160 -19.64 13.99 -8.56
N ILE A 161 -18.69 13.06 -8.68
CA ILE A 161 -17.51 13.21 -9.52
C ILE A 161 -17.67 12.43 -10.83
N SER A 162 -16.98 12.88 -11.86
CA SER A 162 -16.88 12.22 -13.16
C SER A 162 -15.53 12.52 -13.81
N ASN A 163 -15.18 11.78 -14.85
CA ASN A 163 -13.95 11.97 -15.63
C ASN A 163 -12.68 11.91 -14.76
N LEU A 164 -12.62 10.95 -13.83
CA LEU A 164 -11.42 10.71 -13.03
C LEU A 164 -10.24 10.26 -13.91
N ASP A 165 -9.15 11.02 -13.87
CA ASP A 165 -7.87 10.65 -14.51
C ASP A 165 -6.72 10.77 -13.51
N ILE A 166 -5.86 9.76 -13.50
CA ILE A 166 -4.66 9.68 -12.68
C ILE A 166 -3.46 9.45 -13.58
N VAL A 167 -2.51 10.38 -13.53
CA VAL A 167 -1.21 10.26 -14.20
C VAL A 167 -0.14 9.93 -13.17
N PHE A 168 0.39 8.71 -13.29
CA PHE A 168 1.46 8.22 -12.43
C PHE A 168 2.82 8.30 -13.11
N ARG A 169 3.81 8.84 -12.39
CA ARG A 169 5.21 8.84 -12.80
C ARG A 169 6.09 8.49 -11.62
N LEU A 170 7.08 7.65 -11.86
CA LEU A 170 8.05 7.19 -10.87
C LEU A 170 9.38 6.96 -11.57
N LEU A 171 10.48 7.51 -11.03
CA LEU A 171 11.81 7.21 -11.56
C LEU A 171 12.34 5.90 -10.99
N SER A 172 12.24 5.70 -9.67
CA SER A 172 12.64 4.44 -9.05
C SER A 172 11.87 4.14 -7.77
N LEU A 173 11.44 2.90 -7.57
CA LEU A 173 11.15 2.31 -6.26
C LEU A 173 12.11 1.14 -6.03
N ARG A 174 13.04 1.29 -5.10
CA ARG A 174 14.05 0.27 -4.80
C ARG A 174 13.92 -0.22 -3.36
N ILE A 175 13.99 -1.53 -3.19
CA ILE A 175 14.07 -2.17 -1.88
C ILE A 175 15.39 -2.94 -1.84
N VAL A 176 16.19 -2.66 -0.82
CA VAL A 176 17.47 -3.31 -0.54
C VAL A 176 17.36 -4.02 0.79
N VAL A 177 17.77 -5.30 0.82
CA VAL A 177 17.94 -6.10 2.03
C VAL A 177 19.37 -6.62 2.03
N ARG A 178 20.16 -6.26 3.04
CA ARG A 178 21.61 -6.51 2.98
C ARG A 178 22.06 -7.84 3.56
N ASP A 179 21.44 -8.27 4.65
CA ASP A 179 21.81 -9.50 5.35
C ASP A 179 20.66 -10.49 5.25
N ILE A 180 20.83 -11.49 4.38
CA ILE A 180 19.86 -12.55 4.14
C ILE A 180 20.52 -13.86 4.50
N LYS A 181 19.90 -14.58 5.41
CA LYS A 181 20.40 -15.84 5.94
C LYS A 181 19.31 -16.88 5.94
N GLU A 182 19.73 -18.10 5.73
CA GLU A 182 18.93 -19.29 5.94
C GLU A 182 19.68 -20.20 6.90
N SER A 183 19.01 -20.67 7.94
CA SER A 183 19.62 -21.53 8.94
C SER A 183 18.85 -22.85 9.09
N TYR A 184 19.62 -23.93 9.17
CA TYR A 184 19.17 -25.30 9.36
C TYR A 184 19.96 -25.93 10.50
N GLY A 185 19.40 -25.90 11.72
CA GLY A 185 20.16 -26.29 12.91
C GLY A 185 21.41 -25.40 13.09
N GLU A 186 22.60 -26.00 13.08
CA GLU A 186 23.88 -25.28 13.20
C GLU A 186 24.42 -24.75 11.84
N VAL A 187 23.85 -25.19 10.72
CA VAL A 187 24.27 -24.76 9.40
C VAL A 187 23.64 -23.41 9.07
N ILE A 188 24.46 -22.44 8.67
CA ILE A 188 24.02 -21.11 8.23
C ILE A 188 24.51 -20.88 6.81
N ILE A 189 23.59 -20.54 5.92
CA ILE A 189 23.84 -20.13 4.54
C ILE A 189 23.59 -18.64 4.45
N GLU A 190 24.58 -17.89 3.97
CA GLU A 190 24.46 -16.46 3.71
C GLU A 190 24.20 -16.23 2.22
N PHE A 191 23.23 -15.37 1.91
CA PHE A 191 22.91 -14.97 0.54
C PHE A 191 23.45 -13.58 0.25
N PRO A 192 23.75 -13.28 -1.03
CA PRO A 192 24.02 -11.93 -1.47
C PRO A 192 22.87 -10.97 -1.13
N PRO A 193 23.13 -9.67 -0.97
CA PRO A 193 22.08 -8.66 -0.79
C PRO A 193 21.00 -8.74 -1.85
N LEU A 194 19.74 -8.71 -1.44
CA LEU A 194 18.60 -8.60 -2.35
C LEU A 194 18.41 -7.12 -2.70
N ILE A 195 18.59 -6.79 -3.97
CA ILE A 195 18.31 -5.45 -4.51
C ILE A 195 17.21 -5.61 -5.55
N THR A 196 16.01 -5.15 -5.21
CA THR A 196 14.85 -5.21 -6.11
C THR A 196 14.44 -3.80 -6.53
N ASP A 197 14.22 -3.63 -7.82
CA ASP A 197 13.68 -2.40 -8.40
C ASP A 197 12.28 -2.70 -8.94
N TRP A 198 11.28 -2.17 -8.25
CA TRP A 198 9.86 -2.43 -8.51
C TRP A 198 9.27 -1.49 -9.55
N THR A 199 10.05 -0.56 -10.08
CA THR A 199 9.56 0.50 -10.97
C THR A 199 8.88 -0.04 -12.23
N VAL A 200 9.53 -0.99 -12.92
CA VAL A 200 8.99 -1.55 -14.16
C VAL A 200 7.72 -2.36 -13.89
N PRO A 201 7.70 -3.33 -12.95
CA PRO A 201 6.46 -4.03 -12.58
C PRO A 201 5.30 -3.08 -12.24
N LEU A 202 5.57 -2.02 -11.47
CA LEU A 202 4.55 -1.06 -11.07
C LEU A 202 3.99 -0.26 -12.24
N LEU A 203 4.87 0.30 -13.07
CA LEU A 203 4.42 1.07 -14.23
C LEU A 203 3.67 0.19 -15.23
N SER A 204 4.12 -1.06 -15.44
CA SER A 204 3.39 -2.00 -16.29
C SER A 204 2.04 -2.40 -15.72
N GLY A 205 1.97 -2.65 -14.40
CA GLY A 205 0.72 -2.99 -13.72
C GLY A 205 -0.27 -1.83 -13.76
N TRP A 206 0.21 -0.60 -13.57
CA TRP A 206 -0.61 0.60 -13.71
C TRP A 206 -1.17 0.73 -15.13
N VAL A 207 -0.33 0.66 -16.16
CA VAL A 207 -0.77 0.79 -17.55
C VAL A 207 -1.80 -0.28 -17.92
N ALA A 208 -1.65 -1.50 -17.42
CA ALA A 208 -2.57 -2.60 -17.71
C ALA A 208 -3.94 -2.43 -17.05
N ASN A 209 -4.00 -1.89 -15.83
CA ASN A 209 -5.21 -1.86 -15.01
C ASN A 209 -5.80 -0.45 -14.81
N LYS A 210 -5.16 0.59 -15.35
CA LYS A 210 -5.50 2.01 -15.09
C LYS A 210 -6.99 2.29 -15.24
N ARG A 211 -7.57 1.90 -16.37
CA ARG A 211 -8.97 2.22 -16.70
C ARG A 211 -9.95 1.58 -15.72
N GLU A 212 -9.80 0.29 -15.49
CA GLU A 212 -10.66 -0.45 -14.54
C GLU A 212 -10.51 0.11 -13.13
N TYR A 213 -9.30 0.48 -12.74
CA TYR A 213 -9.04 1.14 -11.46
C TYR A 213 -9.72 2.50 -11.34
N GLU A 214 -9.60 3.37 -12.35
CA GLU A 214 -10.22 4.70 -12.35
C GLU A 214 -11.74 4.61 -12.33
N ASP A 215 -12.35 3.75 -13.15
CA ASP A 215 -13.80 3.54 -13.18
C ASP A 215 -14.30 3.01 -11.82
N SER A 216 -13.58 2.07 -11.22
CA SER A 216 -13.92 1.52 -9.90
C SER A 216 -13.72 2.54 -8.78
N LEU A 217 -12.64 3.32 -8.81
CA LEU A 217 -12.37 4.36 -7.82
C LEU A 217 -13.40 5.50 -7.91
N GLU A 218 -13.75 5.95 -9.12
CA GLU A 218 -14.79 6.97 -9.34
C GLU A 218 -16.12 6.52 -8.74
N PHE A 219 -16.54 5.28 -9.05
CA PHE A 219 -17.76 4.70 -8.49
C PHE A 219 -17.72 4.65 -6.95
N ARG A 220 -16.61 4.21 -6.36
CA ARG A 220 -16.43 4.16 -4.89
C ARG A 220 -16.53 5.55 -4.26
N ILE A 221 -15.92 6.56 -4.87
CA ILE A 221 -16.00 7.96 -4.41
C ILE A 221 -17.45 8.44 -4.42
N ASN A 222 -18.19 8.16 -5.50
CA ASN A 222 -19.60 8.54 -5.61
C ASN A 222 -20.49 7.78 -4.62
N CYS A 223 -20.23 6.49 -4.33
CA CYS A 223 -20.89 5.78 -3.24
C CYS A 223 -20.67 6.50 -1.90
N VAL A 224 -19.44 6.91 -1.58
CA VAL A 224 -19.17 7.64 -0.33
C VAL A 224 -19.88 8.98 -0.29
N LEU A 225 -19.76 9.80 -1.33
CA LEU A 225 -20.32 11.15 -1.37
C LEU A 225 -21.85 11.16 -1.34
N SER A 226 -22.48 10.15 -1.94
CA SER A 226 -23.94 9.99 -1.95
C SER A 226 -24.49 9.22 -0.74
N GLN A 227 -23.65 8.80 0.21
CA GLN A 227 -24.06 7.91 1.31
C GLN A 227 -24.75 6.64 0.78
N SER A 228 -24.13 6.03 -0.23
CA SER A 228 -24.59 4.83 -0.95
C SER A 228 -25.85 5.01 -1.80
N GLN A 229 -26.35 6.23 -2.00
CA GLN A 229 -27.60 6.44 -2.74
C GLN A 229 -27.46 6.33 -4.27
N VAL A 230 -26.25 6.42 -4.82
CA VAL A 230 -26.03 6.34 -6.27
C VAL A 230 -26.38 4.96 -6.85
N ASP A 231 -26.04 3.89 -6.12
CA ASP A 231 -26.37 2.49 -6.45
C ASP A 231 -26.31 1.67 -5.15
N PRO A 232 -27.39 1.65 -4.35
CA PRO A 232 -27.38 1.02 -3.03
C PRO A 232 -26.99 -0.46 -3.07
N GLU A 233 -27.46 -1.19 -4.09
CA GLU A 233 -27.14 -2.62 -4.23
C GLU A 233 -25.64 -2.82 -4.45
N ARG A 234 -25.03 -2.08 -5.39
CA ARG A 234 -23.59 -2.23 -5.66
C ARG A 234 -22.71 -1.59 -4.58
N CYS A 235 -23.17 -0.51 -3.93
CA CYS A 235 -22.45 0.11 -2.82
C CYS A 235 -22.49 -0.76 -1.53
N GLU A 236 -23.55 -1.54 -1.31
CA GLU A 236 -23.73 -2.40 -0.11
C GLU A 236 -23.34 -3.87 -0.32
N ALA A 237 -23.40 -4.38 -1.57
CA ALA A 237 -23.11 -5.79 -1.88
C ALA A 237 -21.64 -6.20 -1.71
N GLY A 238 -20.73 -5.27 -1.38
CA GLY A 238 -19.30 -5.58 -1.26
C GLY A 238 -18.53 -4.63 -0.36
N LEU A 239 -18.79 -4.61 0.95
CA LEU A 239 -17.88 -4.07 1.99
C LEU A 239 -17.33 -2.63 1.77
N VAL A 240 -17.89 -1.85 0.84
CA VAL A 240 -17.42 -0.49 0.48
C VAL A 240 -17.53 0.41 1.72
N THR A 241 -18.54 0.22 2.55
CA THR A 241 -18.79 1.06 3.73
C THR A 241 -17.94 0.69 4.95
N GLU A 242 -17.70 -0.59 5.25
CA GLU A 242 -17.06 -0.99 6.52
C GLU A 242 -15.52 -1.01 6.44
N LYS A 243 -14.94 -1.40 5.30
CA LYS A 243 -13.49 -1.37 5.08
C LYS A 243 -12.96 0.01 4.67
N TYR A 244 -13.73 0.80 3.90
CA TYR A 244 -13.28 2.11 3.41
C TYR A 244 -13.67 3.29 4.31
N ASN A 245 -14.56 3.13 5.29
CA ASN A 245 -14.62 4.08 6.41
C ASN A 245 -13.28 4.16 7.18
N LYS A 246 -12.41 3.14 7.05
CA LYS A 246 -11.02 3.15 7.58
C LYS A 246 -9.98 3.65 6.57
N MET A 247 -10.31 3.75 5.28
CA MET A 247 -9.40 4.17 4.20
C MET A 247 -10.02 5.30 3.35
N ASN A 248 -9.45 6.49 3.47
CA ASN A 248 -9.29 7.42 2.35
C ASN A 248 -10.42 8.35 1.88
N VAL A 249 -11.56 8.43 2.57
CA VAL A 249 -12.44 9.62 2.46
C VAL A 249 -11.70 10.90 2.92
N VAL A 250 -10.60 10.73 3.63
CA VAL A 250 -9.78 11.81 4.21
C VAL A 250 -8.68 12.31 3.26
N GLN A 251 -8.14 11.56 2.29
CA GLN A 251 -7.49 12.22 1.13
C GLN A 251 -8.51 12.93 0.24
N LEU A 252 -9.72 12.36 0.16
CA LEU A 252 -10.88 12.88 -0.58
C LEU A 252 -11.31 14.29 -0.14
N PHE A 253 -11.04 14.66 1.13
CA PHE A 253 -11.40 15.95 1.72
C PHE A 253 -10.27 16.69 2.46
N GLU A 254 -9.07 16.14 2.69
CA GLU A 254 -7.91 16.88 3.26
C GLU A 254 -7.58 18.15 2.46
N THR A 255 -8.10 18.22 1.23
CA THR A 255 -8.07 19.36 0.34
C THR A 255 -9.25 20.33 0.45
N ILE A 256 -10.47 19.86 0.72
CA ILE A 256 -11.68 20.70 0.60
C ILE A 256 -11.81 21.68 1.79
N VAL A 257 -11.20 21.41 2.96
CA VAL A 257 -11.38 22.23 4.20
C VAL A 257 -10.11 22.93 4.75
N LEU A 258 -8.88 22.59 4.34
CA LEU A 258 -7.73 23.47 4.69
C LEU A 258 -7.74 24.80 3.92
N GLY A 259 -8.55 24.93 2.86
CA GLY A 259 -8.83 26.19 2.18
C GLY A 259 -10.07 26.95 2.67
N SER A 260 -10.86 26.41 3.61
CA SER A 260 -12.07 27.10 4.11
C SER A 260 -11.98 27.63 5.54
N LEU A 261 -10.81 27.57 6.22
CA LEU A 261 -10.63 28.08 7.60
C LEU A 261 -9.39 28.96 7.86
N GLU A 262 -8.59 29.33 6.84
CA GLU A 262 -7.64 30.46 6.94
C GLU A 262 -8.13 31.72 6.18
N ARG A 263 -9.45 31.85 5.96
CA ARG A 263 -10.12 33.13 5.63
C ARG A 263 -11.49 33.22 6.25
#